data_AF-A0A0G1X1Q0-F1
#
_entry.id   AF-A0A0G1X1Q0-F1
#
_cell.length_a   1.000
_cell.length_b   1.000
_cell.length_c   1.000
_cell.angle_alpha   90.00
_cell.angle_beta   90.00
_cell.angle_gamma   90.00
#
_symmetry.space_group_name_H-M   'P 1'
#
loop_
_entity.id
_entity.type
_entity.pdbx_description
1 polymer ?
#
loop_
_entity_poly.entity_id
_entity_poly.type
_entity_poly.pdbx_seq_one_letter_code
_entity_poly.pdbx_strand_id
1 'polypeptide(L)'
;MAFSRIKRYEERKLRSRLILTIIGSIAIVGFLLVFGLKILVGFSLFVDTIRGTTPASQQQSALILPPVLDPLPVATNSATLTVSGSATPGLILLVYVNEEETKKLTVPADGRFSVPSLRVIDGANTISAKATDEKQNMSDLSNVLTVTIKRSPPALEVTSPASNATITGDQNKVDVSGKAEEESSVTVNDRFVVVHADGSFSYSYPLNEGDNVLKIVATDAAGNQTIVERKVTYQK
;
A
#
# COMPACT_ATOMS: atom_id res chain seq x y z
N MET A 1 -36.30 -103.64 -4.27
CA MET A 1 -35.11 -102.88 -3.84
C MET A 1 -34.65 -101.88 -4.92
N ALA A 2 -35.43 -100.85 -5.27
CA ALA A 2 -35.10 -99.92 -6.38
C ALA A 2 -34.92 -98.44 -5.96
N PHE A 3 -35.43 -98.03 -4.80
CA PHE A 3 -35.41 -96.62 -4.34
C PHE A 3 -34.05 -96.15 -3.77
N SER A 4 -33.09 -97.06 -3.57
CA SER A 4 -31.80 -96.75 -2.92
C SER A 4 -30.75 -96.13 -3.87
N ARG A 5 -30.91 -96.27 -5.18
CA ARG A 5 -29.97 -95.75 -6.19
C ARG A 5 -30.32 -94.33 -6.67
N ILE A 6 -31.62 -94.03 -6.81
CA ILE A 6 -32.11 -92.71 -7.26
C ILE A 6 -31.83 -91.63 -6.21
N LYS A 7 -32.13 -91.91 -4.93
CA LYS A 7 -31.85 -90.98 -3.82
C LYS A 7 -30.36 -90.65 -3.69
N ARG A 8 -29.47 -91.63 -3.89
CA ARG A 8 -28.01 -91.42 -3.90
C ARG A 8 -27.53 -90.59 -5.09
N TYR A 9 -28.22 -90.67 -6.23
CA TYR A 9 -27.90 -89.84 -7.40
C TYR A 9 -28.36 -88.40 -7.21
N GLU A 10 -29.57 -88.18 -6.67
CA GLU A 10 -30.06 -86.85 -6.31
C GLU A 10 -29.21 -86.20 -5.22
N GLU A 11 -28.84 -86.93 -4.16
CA GLU A 11 -27.95 -86.43 -3.11
C GLU A 11 -26.56 -86.07 -3.64
N ARG A 12 -25.98 -86.88 -4.55
CA ARG A 12 -24.69 -86.54 -5.19
C ARG A 12 -24.81 -85.30 -6.07
N LYS A 13 -25.92 -85.16 -6.82
CA LYS A 13 -26.17 -84.01 -7.70
C LYS A 13 -26.41 -82.72 -6.90
N LEU A 14 -27.14 -82.81 -5.78
CA LEU A 14 -27.36 -81.71 -4.83
C LEU A 14 -26.06 -81.30 -4.15
N ARG A 15 -25.27 -82.26 -3.64
CA ARG A 15 -23.95 -81.99 -3.05
C ARG A 15 -23.00 -81.35 -4.05
N SER A 16 -22.97 -81.84 -5.29
CA SER A 16 -22.14 -81.25 -6.35
C SER A 16 -22.55 -79.81 -6.66
N ARG A 17 -23.85 -79.52 -6.79
CA ARG A 17 -24.32 -78.13 -6.98
C ARG A 17 -23.97 -77.23 -5.80
N LEU A 18 -24.16 -77.70 -4.57
CA LEU A 18 -23.82 -76.94 -3.36
C LEU A 18 -22.32 -76.63 -3.28
N ILE A 19 -21.46 -77.62 -3.55
CA ILE A 19 -20.01 -77.43 -3.59
C ILE A 19 -19.62 -76.43 -4.68
N LEU A 20 -20.22 -76.54 -5.88
CA LEU A 20 -19.93 -75.63 -6.98
C LEU A 20 -20.35 -74.19 -6.68
N THR A 21 -21.49 -73.99 -6.01
CA THR A 21 -21.93 -72.65 -5.56
C THR A 21 -21.03 -72.10 -4.47
N ILE A 22 -20.58 -72.91 -3.51
CA ILE A 22 -19.68 -72.46 -2.45
C ILE A 22 -18.32 -72.05 -3.01
N ILE A 23 -17.75 -72.86 -3.91
CA ILE A 23 -16.49 -72.55 -4.61
C ILE A 23 -16.64 -71.27 -5.43
N GLY A 24 -17.75 -71.12 -6.16
CA GLY A 24 -18.05 -69.90 -6.92
C GLY A 24 -18.10 -68.66 -6.02
N SER A 25 -18.80 -68.73 -4.89
CA SER A 25 -18.88 -67.62 -3.92
C SER A 25 -17.51 -67.28 -3.33
N ILE A 26 -16.71 -68.28 -2.97
CA ILE A 26 -15.34 -68.06 -2.44
C ILE A 26 -14.43 -67.44 -3.51
N ALA A 27 -14.54 -67.88 -4.76
CA ALA A 27 -13.78 -67.31 -5.87
C ALA A 27 -14.15 -65.84 -6.12
N ILE A 28 -15.44 -65.49 -6.05
CA ILE A 28 -15.91 -64.10 -6.16
C ILE A 28 -15.39 -63.25 -5.00
N VAL A 29 -15.47 -63.75 -3.76
CA VAL A 29 -14.96 -63.02 -2.58
C VAL A 29 -13.45 -62.85 -2.67
N GLY A 30 -12.71 -63.90 -3.06
CA GLY A 30 -11.26 -63.81 -3.29
C GLY A 30 -10.90 -62.82 -4.39
N PHE A 31 -11.64 -62.82 -5.50
CA PHE A 31 -11.48 -61.84 -6.57
C PHE A 31 -11.77 -60.41 -6.10
N LEU A 32 -12.83 -60.19 -5.33
CA LEU A 32 -13.15 -58.87 -4.76
C LEU A 32 -12.12 -58.42 -3.73
N LEU A 33 -11.53 -59.32 -2.94
CA LEU A 33 -10.46 -58.97 -2.00
C LEU A 33 -9.16 -58.57 -2.71
N VAL A 34 -8.80 -59.25 -3.80
CA VAL A 34 -7.55 -58.99 -4.54
C VAL A 34 -7.69 -57.82 -5.54
N PHE A 35 -8.81 -57.77 -6.26
CA PHE A 35 -9.03 -56.83 -7.36
C PHE A 35 -10.08 -55.75 -7.05
N GLY A 36 -10.97 -55.96 -6.07
CA GLY A 36 -12.05 -55.03 -5.76
C GLY A 36 -11.56 -53.65 -5.34
N LEU A 37 -10.48 -53.56 -4.56
CA LEU A 37 -9.90 -52.25 -4.20
C LEU A 37 -9.35 -51.51 -5.43
N LYS A 38 -8.67 -52.23 -6.34
CA LYS A 38 -8.16 -51.64 -7.59
C LYS A 38 -9.30 -51.17 -8.50
N ILE A 39 -10.37 -51.94 -8.60
CA ILE A 39 -11.57 -51.59 -9.37
C ILE A 39 -12.26 -50.37 -8.75
N LEU A 40 -12.36 -50.29 -7.42
CA LEU A 40 -12.98 -49.17 -6.70
C LEU A 40 -12.22 -47.86 -6.92
N VAL A 41 -10.88 -47.89 -6.80
CA VAL A 41 -10.02 -46.71 -7.03
C VAL A 41 -10.09 -46.27 -8.50
N GLY A 42 -10.02 -47.23 -9.44
CA GLY A 42 -10.14 -46.92 -10.86
C GLY A 42 -11.51 -46.35 -11.23
N PHE A 43 -12.58 -46.87 -10.64
CA PHE A 43 -13.94 -46.36 -10.84
C PHE A 43 -14.12 -44.97 -10.21
N SER A 44 -13.49 -44.66 -9.08
CA SER A 44 -13.50 -43.31 -8.48
C SER A 44 -12.89 -42.28 -9.44
N LEU A 45 -11.71 -42.57 -9.98
CA LEU A 45 -11.04 -41.69 -10.94
C LEU A 45 -11.82 -41.55 -12.26
N PHE A 46 -12.46 -42.63 -12.72
CA PHE A 46 -13.32 -42.61 -13.90
C PHE A 46 -14.58 -41.77 -13.69
N VAL A 47 -15.23 -41.90 -12.52
CA VAL A 47 -16.38 -41.07 -12.13
C VAL A 47 -15.96 -39.61 -11.98
N ASP A 48 -14.79 -39.32 -11.42
CA ASP A 48 -14.23 -37.96 -11.36
C ASP A 48 -13.98 -37.39 -12.77
N THR A 49 -13.46 -38.22 -13.68
CA THR A 49 -13.23 -37.84 -15.08
C THR A 49 -14.55 -37.55 -15.82
N ILE A 50 -15.60 -38.34 -15.58
CA ILE A 50 -16.94 -38.12 -16.19
C ILE A 50 -17.67 -36.93 -15.55
N ARG A 51 -17.45 -36.67 -14.26
CA ARG A 51 -18.02 -35.51 -13.55
C ARG A 51 -17.28 -34.20 -13.86
N GLY A 52 -16.19 -34.25 -14.63
CA GLY A 52 -15.37 -33.09 -14.96
C GLY A 52 -14.53 -32.58 -13.79
N THR A 53 -14.47 -33.31 -12.67
CA THR A 53 -13.60 -33.00 -11.53
C THR A 53 -12.19 -33.52 -11.83
N THR A 54 -11.54 -32.85 -12.79
CA THR A 54 -10.07 -32.82 -12.80
C THR A 54 -9.63 -32.36 -11.41
N PRO A 55 -8.73 -33.04 -10.69
CA PRO A 55 -8.19 -32.49 -9.45
C PRO A 55 -7.66 -31.11 -9.80
N ALA A 56 -8.23 -30.07 -9.19
CA ALA A 56 -7.78 -28.71 -9.38
C ALA A 56 -6.29 -28.73 -9.14
N SER A 57 -5.49 -28.54 -10.21
CA SER A 57 -4.13 -28.09 -10.04
C SER A 57 -4.25 -26.91 -9.09
N GLN A 58 -3.69 -27.00 -7.90
CA GLN A 58 -3.49 -25.83 -7.06
C GLN A 58 -2.70 -24.87 -7.94
N GLN A 59 -3.40 -23.93 -8.56
CA GLN A 59 -2.82 -22.92 -9.39
C GLN A 59 -2.07 -22.07 -8.38
N GLN A 60 -0.78 -22.34 -8.22
CA GLN A 60 0.08 -21.52 -7.41
C GLN A 60 0.01 -20.15 -8.04
N SER A 61 -0.74 -19.23 -7.40
CA SER A 61 -0.89 -17.86 -7.87
C SER A 61 0.52 -17.33 -8.11
N ALA A 62 0.78 -16.88 -9.33
CA ALA A 62 2.07 -16.27 -9.63
C ALA A 62 2.28 -15.13 -8.62
N LEU A 63 3.36 -15.20 -7.85
CA LEU A 63 3.64 -14.18 -6.85
C LEU A 63 3.97 -12.88 -7.58
N ILE A 64 3.07 -11.90 -7.46
CA ILE A 64 3.30 -10.56 -7.99
C ILE A 64 3.89 -9.70 -6.88
N LEU A 65 5.07 -9.11 -7.15
CA LEU A 65 5.71 -8.21 -6.20
C LEU A 65 4.90 -6.92 -6.01
N PRO A 66 4.76 -6.42 -4.77
CA PRO A 66 4.11 -5.14 -4.52
C PRO A 66 4.83 -3.99 -5.22
N PRO A 67 4.09 -3.00 -5.76
CA PRO A 67 4.68 -1.73 -6.17
C PRO A 67 5.40 -1.04 -5.01
N VAL A 68 6.39 -0.24 -5.34
CA VAL A 68 7.06 0.65 -4.38
C VAL A 68 6.82 2.08 -4.83
N LEU A 69 6.25 2.91 -3.96
CA LEU A 69 6.02 4.33 -4.20
C LEU A 69 7.21 5.16 -3.73
N ASP A 70 7.63 6.10 -4.56
CA ASP A 70 8.63 7.10 -4.21
C ASP A 70 8.06 8.02 -3.11
N PRO A 71 8.89 8.57 -2.20
CA PRO A 71 8.42 9.46 -1.14
C PRO A 71 7.63 10.67 -1.67
N LEU A 72 6.54 11.01 -0.97
CA LEU A 72 5.77 12.23 -1.20
C LEU A 72 6.13 13.30 -0.15
N PRO A 73 5.90 14.59 -0.44
CA PRO A 73 5.97 15.61 0.60
C PRO A 73 4.95 15.31 1.70
N VAL A 74 5.29 15.63 2.95
CA VAL A 74 4.41 15.43 4.11
C VAL A 74 3.15 16.31 4.05
N ALA A 75 3.24 17.45 3.36
CA ALA A 75 2.12 18.34 3.12
C ALA A 75 2.20 19.01 1.74
N THR A 76 1.06 19.47 1.24
CA THR A 76 0.97 20.26 0.00
C THR A 76 -0.17 21.27 0.09
N ASN A 77 -0.11 22.34 -0.70
CA ASN A 77 -1.24 23.24 -0.89
C ASN A 77 -2.01 22.97 -2.20
N SER A 78 -1.63 21.93 -2.94
CA SER A 78 -2.27 21.50 -4.18
C SER A 78 -3.34 20.44 -3.92
N ALA A 79 -4.48 20.55 -4.61
CA ALA A 79 -5.52 19.52 -4.65
C ALA A 79 -5.17 18.32 -5.56
N THR A 80 -3.97 18.33 -6.15
CA THR A 80 -3.48 17.27 -7.02
C THR A 80 -2.02 16.93 -6.75
N LEU A 81 -1.68 15.65 -6.87
CA LEU A 81 -0.33 15.13 -6.67
C LEU A 81 0.13 14.33 -7.88
N THR A 82 1.45 14.29 -8.07
CA THR A 82 2.08 13.32 -8.95
C THR A 82 2.66 12.21 -8.08
N VAL A 83 2.28 10.97 -8.36
CA VAL A 83 2.78 9.79 -7.63
C VAL A 83 3.68 9.01 -8.56
N SER A 84 4.92 8.80 -8.15
CA SER A 84 5.91 8.01 -8.88
C SER A 84 6.33 6.78 -8.10
N GLY A 85 6.95 5.83 -8.79
CA GLY A 85 7.46 4.63 -8.15
C GLY A 85 7.95 3.60 -9.14
N SER A 86 8.12 2.38 -8.65
CA SER A 86 8.50 1.21 -9.43
C SER A 86 7.53 0.05 -9.21
N ALA A 87 7.27 -0.70 -10.27
CA ALA A 87 6.47 -1.92 -10.23
C ALA A 87 6.97 -2.88 -11.31
N THR A 88 6.46 -4.12 -11.30
CA THR A 88 6.83 -5.12 -12.31
C THR A 88 6.39 -4.64 -13.71
N PRO A 89 7.30 -4.55 -14.70
CA PRO A 89 6.97 -4.12 -16.06
C PRO A 89 5.85 -4.92 -16.70
N GLY A 90 4.99 -4.26 -17.47
CA GLY A 90 3.89 -4.89 -18.22
C GLY A 90 2.67 -5.29 -17.38
N LEU A 91 2.75 -5.23 -16.04
CA LEU A 91 1.57 -5.40 -15.18
C LEU A 91 0.73 -4.13 -15.13
N ILE A 92 -0.50 -4.27 -14.63
CA ILE A 92 -1.40 -3.16 -14.42
C ILE A 92 -1.24 -2.65 -12.99
N LEU A 93 -0.89 -1.37 -12.83
CA LEU A 93 -0.90 -0.64 -11.56
C LEU A 93 -2.31 -0.12 -11.26
N LEU A 94 -2.79 -0.39 -10.04
CA LEU A 94 -4.01 0.18 -9.44
C LEU A 94 -3.58 1.11 -8.32
N VAL A 95 -3.90 2.41 -8.42
CA VAL A 95 -3.54 3.41 -7.41
C VAL A 95 -4.78 3.79 -6.61
N TYR A 96 -4.62 3.75 -5.29
CA TYR A 96 -5.66 4.04 -4.32
C TYR A 96 -5.37 5.36 -3.60
N VAL A 97 -6.40 6.19 -3.46
CA VAL A 97 -6.40 7.36 -2.57
C VAL A 97 -7.48 7.13 -1.52
N ASN A 98 -7.13 7.18 -0.25
CA ASN A 98 -8.08 6.95 0.85
C ASN A 98 -8.85 5.63 0.68
N GLU A 99 -8.14 4.56 0.31
CA GLU A 99 -8.66 3.20 0.04
C GLU A 99 -9.55 3.08 -1.22
N GLU A 100 -9.83 4.17 -1.93
CA GLU A 100 -10.60 4.17 -3.18
C GLU A 100 -9.68 4.10 -4.41
N GLU A 101 -9.94 3.14 -5.31
CA GLU A 101 -9.22 3.04 -6.59
C GLU A 101 -9.50 4.27 -7.45
N THR A 102 -8.47 5.07 -7.73
CA THR A 102 -8.61 6.35 -8.43
C THR A 102 -7.97 6.33 -9.82
N LYS A 103 -6.92 5.53 -10.02
CA LYS A 103 -6.18 5.45 -11.29
C LYS A 103 -5.75 4.03 -11.59
N LYS A 104 -5.68 3.75 -12.90
CA LYS A 104 -5.19 2.49 -13.47
C LYS A 104 -4.28 2.78 -14.65
N LEU A 105 -3.12 2.13 -14.71
CA LEU A 105 -2.22 2.21 -15.87
C LEU A 105 -1.40 0.94 -16.03
N THR A 106 -0.86 0.71 -17.23
CA THR A 106 0.14 -0.33 -17.45
C THR A 106 1.52 0.18 -17.10
N VAL A 107 2.28 -0.60 -16.32
CA VAL A 107 3.65 -0.27 -15.93
C VAL A 107 4.56 -0.35 -17.17
N PRO A 108 5.31 0.72 -17.49
CA PRO A 108 6.22 0.72 -18.63
C PRO A 108 7.33 -0.35 -18.55
N ALA A 109 7.99 -0.59 -19.68
CA ALA A 109 9.01 -1.64 -19.82
C ALA A 109 10.25 -1.45 -18.91
N ASP A 110 10.53 -0.21 -18.51
CA ASP A 110 11.62 0.13 -17.58
C ASP A 110 11.24 -0.08 -16.10
N GLY A 111 9.99 -0.45 -15.81
CA GLY A 111 9.49 -0.69 -14.47
C GLY A 111 9.22 0.56 -13.65
N ARG A 112 9.39 1.75 -14.23
CA ARG A 112 9.15 3.05 -13.56
C ARG A 112 7.81 3.60 -14.00
N PHE A 113 7.04 4.15 -13.06
CA PHE A 113 5.78 4.81 -13.37
C PHE A 113 5.71 6.22 -12.81
N SER A 114 4.86 7.04 -13.43
CA SER A 114 4.47 8.36 -12.95
C SER A 114 2.99 8.57 -13.24
N VAL A 115 2.24 8.92 -12.20
CA VAL A 115 0.78 9.11 -12.24
C VAL A 115 0.50 10.58 -11.89
N PRO A 116 0.35 11.45 -12.90
CA PRO A 116 0.08 12.86 -12.66
C PRO A 116 -1.40 13.08 -12.27
N SER A 117 -1.64 14.22 -11.63
CA SER A 117 -2.99 14.75 -11.37
C SER A 117 -3.88 13.81 -10.55
N LEU A 118 -3.29 13.11 -9.57
CA LEU A 118 -4.03 12.33 -8.58
C LEU A 118 -4.76 13.30 -7.63
N ARG A 119 -6.08 13.26 -7.61
CA ARG A 119 -6.89 14.17 -6.78
C ARG A 119 -6.81 13.75 -5.32
N VAL A 120 -6.66 14.73 -4.45
CA VAL A 120 -6.62 14.59 -3.00
C VAL A 120 -7.57 15.59 -2.36
N ILE A 121 -8.05 15.30 -1.15
CA ILE A 121 -9.02 16.13 -0.41
C ILE A 121 -8.35 16.92 0.70
N ASP A 122 -9.00 17.97 1.20
CA ASP A 122 -8.45 18.77 2.30
C ASP A 122 -8.22 17.90 3.55
N GLY A 123 -7.10 18.12 4.24
CA GLY A 123 -6.67 17.27 5.35
C GLY A 123 -5.78 16.10 4.91
N ALA A 124 -5.72 15.04 5.72
CA ALA A 124 -4.85 13.89 5.49
C ALA A 124 -5.37 12.99 4.37
N ASN A 125 -4.47 12.57 3.47
CA ASN A 125 -4.75 11.61 2.40
C ASN A 125 -3.75 10.46 2.46
N THR A 126 -4.22 9.24 2.27
CA THR A 126 -3.36 8.05 2.14
C THR A 126 -3.27 7.63 0.68
N ILE A 127 -2.06 7.31 0.22
CA ILE A 127 -1.77 6.88 -1.15
C ILE A 127 -1.13 5.50 -1.06
N SER A 128 -1.64 4.56 -1.85
CA SER A 128 -1.08 3.22 -1.98
C SER A 128 -1.34 2.67 -3.38
N ALA A 129 -0.70 1.55 -3.72
CA ALA A 129 -0.90 0.90 -5.01
C ALA A 129 -0.83 -0.63 -4.91
N LYS A 130 -1.43 -1.30 -5.90
CA LYS A 130 -1.29 -2.73 -6.17
C LYS A 130 -0.92 -2.95 -7.63
N ALA A 131 -0.30 -4.09 -7.92
CA ALA A 131 -0.10 -4.57 -9.28
C ALA A 131 -1.00 -5.78 -9.55
N THR A 132 -1.51 -5.89 -10.78
CA THR A 132 -2.31 -7.03 -11.22
C THR A 132 -1.93 -7.48 -12.64
N ASP A 133 -2.03 -8.77 -12.91
CA ASP A 133 -1.85 -9.34 -14.25
C ASP A 133 -3.17 -9.42 -15.02
N GLU A 134 -3.12 -9.87 -16.27
CA GLU A 134 -4.33 -10.06 -17.11
C GLU A 134 -5.28 -11.12 -16.56
N LYS A 135 -4.79 -12.00 -15.67
CA LYS A 135 -5.55 -13.07 -15.02
C LYS A 135 -6.12 -12.62 -13.66
N GLN A 136 -6.00 -11.33 -13.33
CA GLN A 136 -6.47 -10.71 -12.08
C GLN A 136 -5.79 -11.26 -10.81
N ASN A 137 -4.63 -11.90 -10.92
CA ASN A 137 -3.78 -12.10 -9.75
C ASN A 137 -3.34 -10.73 -9.25
N MET A 138 -3.32 -10.52 -7.94
CA MET A 138 -2.94 -9.24 -7.33
C MET A 138 -1.70 -9.39 -6.45
N SER A 139 -0.90 -8.33 -6.36
CA SER A 139 0.14 -8.19 -5.36
C SER A 139 -0.42 -7.86 -3.97
N ASP A 140 0.42 -7.95 -2.94
CA ASP A 140 0.18 -7.22 -1.69
C ASP A 140 0.20 -5.70 -1.94
N LEU A 141 -0.25 -4.94 -0.95
CA LEU A 141 -0.26 -3.47 -0.99
C LEU A 141 1.18 -2.91 -0.96
N SER A 142 1.40 -1.79 -1.65
CA SER A 142 2.65 -1.02 -1.56
C SER A 142 2.90 -0.46 -0.15
N ASN A 143 4.04 0.22 0.03
CA ASN A 143 4.17 1.21 1.11
C ASN A 143 3.03 2.24 1.01
N VAL A 144 2.45 2.59 2.16
CA VAL A 144 1.41 3.62 2.27
C VAL A 144 2.08 4.95 2.55
N LEU A 145 1.77 5.95 1.73
CA LEU A 145 2.26 7.32 1.89
C LEU A 145 1.13 8.20 2.40
N THR A 146 1.44 9.10 3.32
CA THR A 146 0.48 10.08 3.84
C THR A 146 0.91 11.48 3.45
N VAL A 147 -0.04 12.27 2.99
CA VAL A 147 0.14 13.67 2.63
C VAL A 147 -1.04 14.50 3.12
N THR A 148 -0.74 15.62 3.76
CA THR A 148 -1.77 16.53 4.27
C THR A 148 -1.94 17.72 3.35
N ILE A 149 -3.16 17.99 2.88
CA ILE A 149 -3.44 19.25 2.21
C ILE A 149 -3.60 20.35 3.25
N LYS A 150 -2.74 21.36 3.17
CA LYS A 150 -2.77 22.57 3.97
C LYS A 150 -2.65 23.78 3.04
N ARG A 151 -3.67 24.64 3.03
CA ARG A 151 -3.73 25.83 2.16
C ARG A 151 -3.54 27.15 2.91
N SER A 152 -3.73 27.12 4.23
CA SER A 152 -3.58 28.31 5.06
C SER A 152 -2.10 28.54 5.35
N PRO A 153 -1.60 29.77 5.17
CA PRO A 153 -0.27 30.17 5.63
C PRO A 153 -0.08 29.94 7.13
N PRO A 154 1.16 29.69 7.59
CA PRO A 154 1.45 29.55 9.00
C PRO A 154 1.24 30.86 9.76
N ALA A 155 0.84 30.79 11.03
CA ALA A 155 0.83 31.96 11.89
C ALA A 155 2.26 32.53 12.11
N LEU A 156 2.39 33.86 12.08
CA LEU A 156 3.64 34.56 12.37
C LEU A 156 3.35 35.87 13.10
N GLU A 157 3.92 36.02 14.29
CA GLU A 157 3.89 37.23 15.11
C GLU A 157 5.32 37.73 15.31
N VAL A 158 5.61 38.97 14.92
CA VAL A 158 6.93 39.60 15.13
C VAL A 158 6.79 40.64 16.23
N THR A 159 7.37 40.36 17.40
CA THR A 159 7.31 41.23 18.58
C THR A 159 8.40 42.30 18.58
N SER A 160 9.57 42.00 18.00
CA SER A 160 10.68 42.96 17.87
C SER A 160 11.36 42.81 16.50
N PRO A 161 11.85 43.90 15.90
CA PRO A 161 11.62 45.28 16.30
C PRO A 161 10.18 45.73 16.04
N ALA A 162 9.76 46.82 16.70
CA ALA A 162 8.52 47.51 16.33
C ALA A 162 8.61 48.07 14.91
N SER A 163 7.47 48.27 14.25
CA SER A 163 7.45 48.89 12.92
C SER A 163 7.93 50.34 13.01
N ASN A 164 8.83 50.74 12.09
CA ASN A 164 9.46 52.06 12.07
C ASN A 164 10.26 52.39 13.35
N ALA A 165 10.86 51.37 13.99
CA ALA A 165 11.70 51.59 15.15
C ALA A 165 12.98 52.37 14.78
N THR A 166 13.40 53.27 15.66
CA THR A 166 14.71 53.93 15.57
C THR A 166 15.65 53.31 16.58
N ILE A 167 16.79 52.82 16.12
CA ILE A 167 17.87 52.27 16.95
C ILE A 167 19.02 53.28 16.94
N THR A 168 19.47 53.71 18.11
CA THR A 168 20.56 54.70 18.23
C THR A 168 21.75 54.17 19.03
N GLY A 169 22.93 54.75 18.76
CA GLY A 169 24.16 54.48 19.48
C GLY A 169 25.10 53.50 18.76
N ASP A 170 26.15 53.07 19.45
CA ASP A 170 27.26 52.32 18.84
C ASP A 170 26.92 50.86 18.47
N GLN A 171 25.75 50.34 18.85
CA GLN A 171 25.32 48.98 18.55
C GLN A 171 24.54 48.92 17.23
N ASN A 172 25.21 48.50 16.15
CA ASN A 172 24.61 48.35 14.82
C ASN A 172 23.84 47.03 14.64
N LYS A 173 23.09 46.60 15.66
CA LYS A 173 22.35 45.33 15.62
C LYS A 173 20.97 45.50 16.24
N VAL A 174 20.02 44.69 15.78
CA VAL A 174 18.68 44.60 16.37
C VAL A 174 18.26 43.15 16.49
N ASP A 175 17.62 42.81 17.61
CA ASP A 175 17.05 41.49 17.80
C ASP A 175 15.68 41.43 17.15
N VAL A 176 15.57 40.57 16.15
CA VAL A 176 14.33 40.20 15.48
C VAL A 176 13.75 39.00 16.19
N SER A 177 12.66 39.21 16.93
CA SER A 177 12.04 38.17 17.76
C SER A 177 10.53 38.10 17.58
N GLY A 178 9.98 36.94 17.89
CA GLY A 178 8.56 36.69 17.72
C GLY A 178 8.18 35.24 17.97
N LYS A 179 6.99 34.88 17.50
CA LYS A 179 6.45 33.52 17.48
C LYS A 179 6.03 33.13 16.07
N ALA A 180 6.35 31.91 15.68
CA ALA A 180 5.85 31.29 14.46
C ALA A 180 5.09 30.01 14.82
N GLU A 181 4.21 29.57 13.93
CA GLU A 181 3.53 28.28 14.06
C GLU A 181 4.54 27.14 14.18
N GLU A 182 4.22 26.12 14.98
CA GLU A 182 5.04 24.93 15.12
C GLU A 182 5.35 24.29 13.75
N GLU A 183 6.53 23.70 13.64
CA GLU A 183 7.04 23.06 12.42
C GLU A 183 7.19 23.98 11.19
N SER A 184 6.91 25.28 11.32
CA SER A 184 7.24 26.27 10.30
C SER A 184 8.72 26.67 10.39
N SER A 185 9.30 27.02 9.23
CA SER A 185 10.63 27.61 9.14
C SER A 185 10.53 29.12 9.07
N VAL A 186 11.41 29.84 9.77
CA VAL A 186 11.48 31.31 9.74
C VAL A 186 12.77 31.77 9.07
N THR A 187 12.67 32.78 8.21
CA THR A 187 13.83 33.49 7.66
C THR A 187 13.73 34.99 7.92
N VAL A 188 14.88 35.66 8.05
CA VAL A 188 15.00 37.12 8.11
C VAL A 188 15.96 37.56 7.01
N ASN A 189 15.45 38.25 5.97
CA ASN A 189 16.17 38.57 4.73
C ASN A 189 16.94 37.35 4.19
N ASP A 190 16.19 36.26 3.96
CA ASP A 190 16.66 34.96 3.40
C ASP A 190 17.66 34.19 4.29
N ARG A 191 17.91 34.62 5.53
CA ARG A 191 18.71 33.88 6.51
C ARG A 191 17.81 33.07 7.43
N PHE A 192 18.06 31.77 7.53
CA PHE A 192 17.33 30.88 8.46
C PHE A 192 17.52 31.29 9.92
N VAL A 193 16.41 31.29 10.65
CA VAL A 193 16.36 31.50 12.10
C VAL A 193 15.90 30.22 12.78
N VAL A 194 16.52 29.89 13.90
CA VAL A 194 16.10 28.75 14.72
C VAL A 194 14.79 29.11 15.40
N VAL A 195 13.76 28.28 15.15
CA VAL A 195 12.49 28.31 15.86
C VAL A 195 12.54 27.25 16.95
N HIS A 196 12.27 27.65 18.19
CA HIS A 196 12.23 26.75 19.33
C HIS A 196 10.95 25.91 19.32
N ALA A 197 10.91 24.86 20.15
CA ALA A 197 9.76 23.96 20.23
C ALA A 197 8.45 24.65 20.68
N ASP A 198 8.54 25.81 21.35
CA ASP A 198 7.40 26.63 21.75
C ASP A 198 6.99 27.68 20.69
N GLY A 199 7.57 27.59 19.49
CA GLY A 199 7.36 28.51 18.37
C GLY A 199 8.13 29.83 18.48
N SER A 200 8.84 30.09 19.59
CA SER A 200 9.60 31.33 19.74
C SER A 200 10.84 31.34 18.85
N PHE A 201 11.20 32.53 18.35
CA PHE A 201 12.45 32.72 17.63
C PHE A 201 13.08 34.06 18.02
N SER A 202 14.42 34.12 17.93
CA SER A 202 15.19 35.35 18.08
C SER A 202 16.42 35.30 17.18
N TYR A 203 16.68 36.40 16.49
CA TYR A 203 17.83 36.55 15.60
C TYR A 203 18.42 37.94 15.67
N SER A 204 19.72 38.03 15.96
CA SER A 204 20.44 39.31 15.97
C SER A 204 20.81 39.71 14.54
N TYR A 205 20.11 40.70 14.00
CA TYR A 205 20.28 41.19 12.64
C TYR A 205 21.21 42.42 12.61
N PRO A 206 22.29 42.43 11.80
CA PRO A 206 23.16 43.60 11.65
C PRO A 206 22.46 44.69 10.82
N LEU A 207 22.53 45.93 11.30
CA LEU A 207 21.96 47.11 10.65
C LEU A 207 23.05 47.91 9.92
N ASN A 208 22.67 48.51 8.80
CA ASN A 208 23.43 49.56 8.13
C ASN A 208 22.97 50.93 8.63
N GLU A 209 23.84 51.94 8.60
CA GLU A 209 23.44 53.32 8.91
C GLU A 209 22.26 53.76 8.02
N GLY A 210 21.26 54.41 8.62
CA GLY A 210 20.04 54.82 7.95
C GLY A 210 18.96 53.73 7.95
N ASP A 211 18.17 53.69 6.87
CA ASP A 211 16.98 52.84 6.80
C ASP A 211 17.33 51.39 6.44
N ASN A 212 16.79 50.45 7.21
CA ASN A 212 16.88 49.01 7.03
C ASN A 212 15.47 48.44 6.88
N VAL A 213 15.29 47.54 5.92
CA VAL A 213 14.06 46.77 5.74
C VAL A 213 14.34 45.31 6.08
N LEU A 214 13.67 44.82 7.11
CA LEU A 214 13.75 43.45 7.56
C LEU A 214 12.49 42.72 7.07
N LYS A 215 12.65 41.74 6.20
CA LYS A 215 11.60 40.85 5.71
C LYS A 215 11.69 39.53 6.47
N ILE A 216 10.69 39.28 7.31
CA ILE A 216 10.54 38.06 8.09
C ILE A 216 9.54 37.17 7.37
N VAL A 217 9.91 35.94 7.06
CA VAL A 217 9.05 34.98 6.35
C VAL A 217 8.94 33.69 7.14
N ALA A 218 7.73 33.32 7.52
CA ALA A 218 7.42 31.97 8.01
C ALA A 218 6.91 31.12 6.84
N THR A 219 7.43 29.90 6.68
CA THR A 219 7.03 28.94 5.65
C THR A 219 6.67 27.60 6.28
N ASP A 220 5.50 27.07 5.97
CA ASP A 220 5.05 25.75 6.45
C ASP A 220 5.53 24.58 5.56
N ALA A 221 5.26 23.35 5.98
CA ALA A 221 5.63 22.15 5.23
C ALA A 221 4.91 21.99 3.87
N ALA A 222 3.79 22.69 3.66
CA ALA A 222 3.06 22.73 2.39
C ALA A 222 3.58 23.84 1.44
N GLY A 223 4.53 24.66 1.91
CA GLY A 223 5.11 25.78 1.17
C GLY A 223 4.30 27.08 1.25
N ASN A 224 3.29 27.16 2.12
CA ASN A 224 2.55 28.41 2.33
C ASN A 224 3.39 29.38 3.16
N GLN A 225 3.26 30.69 2.88
CA GLN A 225 4.10 31.71 3.47
C GLN A 225 3.31 32.84 4.13
N THR A 226 3.78 33.29 5.29
CA THR A 226 3.38 34.54 5.92
C THR A 226 4.58 35.47 5.96
N ILE A 227 4.42 36.70 5.45
CA ILE A 227 5.50 37.68 5.33
C ILE A 227 5.17 38.88 6.22
N VAL A 228 6.11 39.28 7.06
CA VAL A 228 6.05 40.49 7.88
C VAL A 228 7.27 41.35 7.57
N GLU A 229 7.05 42.62 7.26
CA GLU A 229 8.12 43.60 7.05
C GLU A 229 8.25 44.54 8.25
N ARG A 230 9.48 44.81 8.65
CA ARG A 230 9.85 45.82 9.66
C ARG A 230 10.82 46.81 9.05
N LYS A 231 10.45 48.08 9.07
CA LYS A 231 11.37 49.19 8.80
C LYS A 231 12.05 49.61 10.09
N VAL A 232 13.37 49.75 10.05
CA VAL A 232 14.20 50.15 11.19
C VAL A 232 15.19 51.20 10.72
N THR A 233 15.23 52.35 11.38
CA THR A 233 16.25 53.38 11.10
C THR A 233 17.35 53.26 12.15
N TYR A 234 18.58 53.03 11.72
CA TYR A 234 19.76 53.02 12.58
C TYR A 234 20.51 54.35 12.49
N GLN A 235 20.84 54.95 13.63
CA GLN A 235 21.61 56.20 13.71
C GLN A 235 22.72 56.03 14.74
N LYS A 236 23.98 56.18 14.32
CA LYS A 236 25.11 56.04 15.23
C LYS A 236 25.17 57.13 16.30
#